data_AF-A0A4Q3BZU3-F1
#
_entry.id   AF-A0A4Q3BZU3-F1
#
_cell.length_a   1.000
_cell.length_b   1.000
_cell.length_c   1.000
_cell.angle_alpha   90.00
_cell.angle_beta   90.00
_cell.angle_gamma   90.00
#
_symmetry.space_group_name_H-M   'P 1'
#
loop_
_entity.id
_entity.type
_entity.pdbx_description
1 polymer ?
#
loop_
_entity_poly.entity_id
_entity_poly.type
_entity_poly.pdbx_seq_one_letter_code
_entity_poly.pdbx_strand_id
1 'polypeptide(L)'
;PPTGEYPVRVSFAEHAGKERWTRDFGGHCFTSELSQAGQRVAERFGPLRFIFDLPSDGEGLRMALMDWTLFGVPMPRFLGPRINAREWVAEGRFHFEVTVRMPVIGDVVHYTGWLARA
;
A
#
# COMPACT_ATOMS: atom_id res chain seq x y z
N PRO A 1 1.88 -8.56 -12.09
CA PRO A 1 2.40 -8.52 -13.48
C PRO A 1 3.87 -8.98 -13.48
N PRO A 2 4.42 -9.47 -14.60
CA PRO A 2 5.86 -9.50 -14.82
C PRO A 2 6.49 -8.11 -14.66
N THR A 3 7.82 -8.03 -14.55
CA THR A 3 8.53 -6.74 -14.54
C THR A 3 8.34 -6.01 -15.87
N GLY A 4 7.95 -4.74 -15.82
CA GLY A 4 7.73 -3.91 -17.00
C GLY A 4 6.96 -2.63 -16.67
N GLU A 5 6.68 -1.84 -17.71
CA GLU A 5 5.85 -0.64 -17.60
C GLU A 5 4.41 -0.95 -17.99
N TYR A 6 3.48 -0.50 -17.16
CA TYR A 6 2.04 -0.75 -17.35
C TYR A 6 1.26 0.53 -17.08
N PRO A 7 0.19 0.80 -17.85
CA PRO A 7 -0.78 1.81 -17.45
C PRO A 7 -1.38 1.37 -16.11
N VAL A 8 -1.36 2.27 -15.14
CA VAL A 8 -1.95 2.04 -13.82
C VAL A 8 -3.26 2.81 -13.72
N ARG A 9 -4.32 2.12 -13.28
CA ARG A 9 -5.57 2.74 -12.86
C ARG A 9 -5.78 2.45 -11.40
N VAL A 10 -5.96 3.51 -10.62
CA VAL A 10 -6.33 3.41 -9.21
C VAL A 10 -7.76 3.90 -9.06
N SER A 11 -8.59 3.14 -8.37
CA SER A 11 -9.98 3.46 -8.11
C SER A 11 -10.29 3.29 -6.64
N PHE A 12 -11.00 4.27 -6.10
CA PHE A 12 -11.36 4.37 -4.69
C PHE A 12 -12.86 4.23 -4.57
N ALA A 13 -13.30 3.36 -3.66
CA ALA A 13 -14.72 3.23 -3.32
C ALA A 13 -14.85 3.21 -1.81
N GLU A 14 -15.47 4.24 -1.24
CA GLU A 14 -15.73 4.30 0.19
C GLU A 14 -17.06 3.64 0.53
N HIS A 15 -17.06 2.77 1.54
CA HIS A 15 -18.26 2.16 2.08
C HIS A 15 -18.15 1.96 3.59
N ALA A 16 -19.06 2.57 4.35
CA ALA A 16 -19.18 2.42 5.80
C ALA A 16 -17.86 2.66 6.57
N GLY A 17 -17.13 3.74 6.23
CA GLY A 17 -15.87 4.09 6.88
C GLY A 17 -14.67 3.21 6.50
N LYS A 18 -14.82 2.41 5.44
CA LYS A 18 -13.73 1.66 4.81
C LYS A 18 -13.55 2.15 3.39
N GLU A 19 -12.31 2.38 3.00
CA GLU A 19 -11.97 2.76 1.65
C GLU A 19 -11.39 1.55 0.91
N ARG A 20 -12.09 1.11 -0.13
CA ARG A 20 -11.63 0.03 -1.00
C ARG A 20 -10.80 0.62 -2.13
N TRP A 21 -9.55 0.21 -2.19
CA TRP A 21 -8.61 0.61 -3.24
C TRP A 21 -8.48 -0.53 -4.22
N THR A 22 -8.77 -0.26 -5.48
CA THR A 22 -8.51 -1.20 -6.58
C THR A 22 -7.43 -0.63 -7.47
N ARG A 23 -6.34 -1.39 -7.65
CA ARG A 23 -5.22 -1.01 -8.49
C ARG A 23 -5.12 -2.01 -9.64
N ASP A 24 -5.26 -1.51 -10.86
CA ASP A 24 -5.15 -2.27 -12.10
C ASP A 24 -3.85 -1.88 -12.81
N PHE A 25 -2.95 -2.85 -12.96
CA PHE A 25 -1.70 -2.72 -13.68
C PHE A 25 -1.78 -3.48 -15.00
N GLY A 26 -2.21 -2.80 -16.06
CA GLY A 26 -2.32 -3.40 -17.40
C GLY A 26 -3.16 -4.69 -17.46
N GLY A 27 -4.25 -4.77 -16.70
CA GLY A 27 -5.13 -5.93 -16.57
C GLY A 27 -4.86 -6.78 -15.33
N HIS A 28 -3.75 -6.54 -14.61
CA HIS A 28 -3.46 -7.20 -13.34
C HIS A 28 -4.04 -6.41 -12.16
N CYS A 29 -5.25 -6.78 -11.76
CA CYS A 29 -5.96 -6.12 -10.68
C CYS A 29 -5.66 -6.73 -9.31
N PHE A 30 -5.49 -5.87 -8.32
CA PHE A 30 -5.59 -6.26 -6.91
C PHE A 30 -6.35 -5.20 -6.10
N THR A 31 -6.92 -5.64 -4.99
CA THR A 31 -7.77 -4.80 -4.14
C THR A 31 -7.32 -4.90 -2.69
N SER A 32 -7.27 -3.75 -2.01
CA SER A 32 -7.17 -3.65 -0.55
C SER A 32 -8.33 -2.87 0.04
N GLU A 33 -8.54 -3.06 1.33
CA GLU A 33 -9.43 -2.23 2.14
C GLU A 33 -8.61 -1.48 3.18
N LEU A 34 -8.72 -0.16 3.18
CA LEU A 34 -8.17 0.73 4.19
C LEU A 34 -9.27 1.10 5.17
N SER A 35 -8.91 1.20 6.45
CA SER A 35 -9.83 1.58 7.52
C SER A 35 -9.07 2.24 8.67
N GLN A 36 -9.77 3.08 9.43
CA GLN A 36 -9.18 3.70 10.61
C GLN A 36 -8.94 2.65 11.72
N ALA A 37 -7.76 2.72 12.35
CA ALA A 37 -7.37 1.89 13.49
C ALA A 37 -6.76 2.76 14.59
N GLY A 38 -7.60 3.42 15.39
CA GLY A 38 -7.14 4.39 16.39
C GLY A 38 -6.54 5.63 15.73
N GLN A 39 -5.27 5.91 15.97
CA GLN A 39 -4.50 6.96 15.27
C GLN A 39 -3.74 6.44 14.03
N ARG A 40 -3.89 5.14 13.73
CA ARG A 40 -3.21 4.44 12.65
C ARG A 40 -4.20 4.05 11.56
N VAL A 41 -3.68 3.58 10.43
CA VAL A 41 -4.49 3.00 9.35
C VAL A 41 -4.27 1.50 9.29
N ALA A 42 -5.35 0.75 9.15
CA ALA A 42 -5.31 -0.67 8.86
C ALA A 42 -5.62 -0.92 7.40
N GLU A 43 -4.68 -1.57 6.69
CA GLU A 43 -4.88 -2.05 5.33
C GLU A 43 -5.03 -3.58 5.33
N ARG A 44 -6.06 -4.08 4.66
CA ARG A 44 -6.36 -5.50 4.55
C ARG A 44 -6.23 -5.98 3.11
N PHE A 45 -5.48 -7.06 2.93
CA PHE A 45 -5.34 -7.82 1.69
C PHE A 45 -5.72 -9.28 1.95
N GLY A 46 -6.97 -9.64 1.69
CA GLY A 46 -7.46 -11.01 1.95
C GLY A 46 -7.25 -11.44 3.41
N PRO A 47 -6.43 -12.48 3.69
CA PRO A 47 -6.13 -12.95 5.05
C PRO A 47 -5.05 -12.12 5.77
N LEU A 48 -4.34 -11.25 5.05
CA LEU A 48 -3.31 -10.37 5.58
C LEU A 48 -3.95 -9.05 6.03
N ARG A 49 -3.52 -8.55 7.19
CA ARG A 49 -3.87 -7.22 7.65
C ARG A 49 -2.64 -6.55 8.24
N PHE A 50 -2.38 -5.33 7.79
CA PHE A 50 -1.24 -4.50 8.13
C PHE A 50 -1.72 -3.25 8.85
N ILE A 51 -1.00 -2.85 9.90
CA ILE A 51 -1.24 -1.61 10.62
C ILE A 51 -0.10 -0.65 10.29
N PHE A 52 -0.44 0.51 9.74
CA PHE A 52 0.51 1.54 9.34
C PHE A 52 0.38 2.78 10.21
N ASP A 53 1.52 3.33 10.58
CA ASP A 53 1.62 4.73 10.93
C ASP A 53 1.78 5.56 9.64
N LEU A 54 1.29 6.80 9.66
CA LEU A 54 1.26 7.67 8.50
C LEU A 54 2.04 8.98 8.75
N PRO A 55 3.35 8.92 9.02
CA PRO A 55 4.15 10.14 9.15
C PRO A 55 4.11 10.91 7.82
N SER A 56 3.71 12.17 7.91
CA SER A 56 3.75 13.13 6.82
C SER A 56 4.71 14.27 7.16
N ASP A 57 5.57 14.63 6.22
CA ASP A 57 6.47 15.78 6.33
C ASP A 57 6.53 16.54 4.99
N GLY A 58 7.46 17.48 4.85
CA GLY A 58 7.63 18.25 3.61
C GLY A 58 8.07 17.40 2.41
N GLU A 59 8.50 16.15 2.62
CA GLU A 59 8.89 15.21 1.56
C GLU A 59 7.75 14.30 1.13
N GLY A 60 6.61 14.32 1.83
CA GLY A 60 5.42 13.55 1.51
C GLY A 60 4.91 12.70 2.66
N LEU A 61 3.99 11.79 2.33
CA LEU A 61 3.40 10.81 3.24
C LEU A 61 4.18 9.50 3.12
N ARG A 62 4.46 8.86 4.26
CA ARG A 62 5.04 7.51 4.30
C ARG A 62 4.10 6.56 5.03
N MET A 63 3.99 5.33 4.55
CA MET A 63 3.27 4.26 5.27
C MET A 63 4.28 3.36 5.99
N ALA A 64 4.43 3.57 7.28
CA ALA A 64 5.37 2.83 8.10
C ALA A 64 4.69 1.64 8.77
N LEU A 65 5.07 0.42 8.41
CA LEU A 65 4.46 -0.80 8.98
C LEU A 65 4.77 -0.92 10.48
N MET A 66 3.73 -0.95 11.30
CA MET A 66 3.81 -1.12 12.75
C MET A 66 3.56 -2.56 13.16
N ASP A 67 2.48 -3.15 12.70
CA ASP A 67 2.07 -4.50 13.08
C ASP A 67 1.40 -5.21 11.91
N TRP A 68 1.34 -6.53 11.96
CA TRP A 68 0.64 -7.30 10.94
C TRP A 68 0.06 -8.59 11.52
N THR A 69 -0.99 -9.08 10.87
CA THR A 69 -1.68 -10.30 11.23
C THR A 69 -1.91 -11.15 9.99
N LEU A 70 -1.92 -12.46 10.18
CA LEU A 70 -2.30 -13.44 9.17
C LEU A 70 -3.46 -14.27 9.72
N PHE A 71 -4.60 -14.31 9.02
CA PHE A 71 -5.84 -14.92 9.52
C PHE A 71 -6.29 -14.39 10.90
N GLY A 72 -5.96 -13.13 11.20
CA GLY A 72 -6.27 -12.48 12.48
C GLY A 72 -5.28 -12.79 13.61
N VAL A 73 -4.28 -13.65 13.39
CA VAL A 73 -3.23 -13.95 14.37
C VAL A 73 -2.11 -12.91 14.26
N PRO A 74 -1.72 -12.20 15.34
CA PRO A 74 -0.58 -11.30 15.36
C PRO A 74 0.71 -12.04 15.00
N MET A 75 1.43 -11.52 14.01
CA MET A 75 2.64 -12.15 13.52
C MET A 75 3.89 -11.40 14.00
N PRO A 76 5.00 -12.10 14.27
CA PRO A 76 6.26 -11.45 14.60
C PRO A 76 6.72 -10.48 13.50
N ARG A 77 7.15 -9.27 13.90
CA ARG A 77 7.59 -8.23 12.94
C ARG A 77 8.74 -8.68 12.05
N PHE A 78 9.64 -9.53 12.55
CA PHE A 78 10.79 -10.03 11.77
C PHE A 78 10.40 -11.01 10.65
N LEU A 79 9.18 -11.57 10.68
CA LEU A 79 8.63 -12.38 9.60
C LEU A 79 7.82 -11.54 8.59
N GLY A 80 7.46 -10.32 8.98
CA GLY A 80 6.61 -9.45 8.18
C GLY A 80 7.34 -8.82 7.01
N PRO A 81 6.58 -8.34 6.01
CA PRO A 81 7.14 -7.58 4.92
C PRO A 81 7.78 -6.29 5.43
N ARG A 82 8.97 -5.96 4.91
CA ARG A 82 9.50 -4.62 4.95
C ARG A 82 8.80 -3.82 3.85
N ILE A 83 7.89 -2.95 4.27
CA ILE A 83 7.12 -2.08 3.39
C ILE A 83 7.74 -0.68 3.47
N ASN A 84 8.13 -0.15 2.33
CA ASN A 84 8.44 1.25 2.15
C ASN A 84 7.49 1.79 1.09
N ALA A 85 6.45 2.49 1.53
CA ALA A 85 5.52 3.18 0.64
C ALA A 85 5.60 4.67 0.93
N ARG A 86 5.85 5.45 -0.11
CA ARG A 86 5.93 6.90 -0.07
C ARG A 86 5.02 7.48 -1.14
N GLU A 87 4.33 8.55 -0.78
CA GLU A 87 3.40 9.28 -1.63
C GLU A 87 3.69 10.77 -1.50
N TRP A 88 3.78 11.49 -2.62
CA TRP A 88 4.06 12.92 -2.61
C TRP A 88 3.44 13.62 -3.81
N VAL A 89 3.31 14.95 -3.72
CA VAL A 89 2.86 15.77 -4.83
C VAL A 89 4.06 16.49 -5.43
N ALA A 90 4.30 16.27 -6.71
CA ALA A 90 5.31 16.99 -7.50
C ALA A 90 4.71 17.35 -8.85
N GLU A 91 4.99 18.56 -9.33
CA GLU A 91 4.53 19.03 -10.66
C GLU A 91 3.01 18.88 -10.89
N GLY A 92 2.21 19.01 -9.82
CA GLY A 92 0.75 18.87 -9.86
C GLY A 92 0.26 17.43 -10.05
N ARG A 93 1.14 16.43 -9.96
CA ARG A 93 0.82 15.01 -10.04
C ARG A 93 1.03 14.32 -8.70
N PHE A 94 0.28 13.25 -8.48
CA PHE A 94 0.44 12.40 -7.30
C PHE A 94 1.45 11.31 -7.61
N HIS A 95 2.62 11.38 -7.02
CA HIS A 95 3.68 10.39 -7.18
C HIS A 95 3.63 9.37 -6.05
N PHE A 96 4.00 8.14 -6.38
CA PHE A 96 4.09 7.07 -5.42
C PHE A 96 5.27 6.16 -5.73
N GLU A 97 5.88 5.65 -4.67
CA GLU A 97 6.91 4.63 -4.71
C GLU A 97 6.59 3.60 -3.63
N VAL A 98 6.45 2.35 -4.04
CA VAL A 98 6.11 1.26 -3.14
C VAL A 98 7.08 0.11 -3.35
N THR A 99 7.74 -0.28 -2.26
CA THR A 99 8.61 -1.44 -2.20
C THR A 99 8.15 -2.36 -1.07
N VAL A 100 7.96 -3.63 -1.38
CA VAL A 100 7.63 -4.69 -0.43
C VAL A 100 8.66 -5.79 -0.56
N ARG A 101 9.39 -6.04 0.53
CA ARG A 101 10.37 -7.11 0.63
C ARG A 101 10.03 -8.05 1.76
N MET A 102 10.00 -9.35 1.51
CA MET A 102 9.85 -10.37 2.55
C MET A 102 11.23 -10.87 3.01
N PRO A 103 11.41 -11.17 4.32
CA PRO A 103 12.70 -11.62 4.86
C PRO A 103 13.26 -12.89 4.21
N VAL A 104 12.38 -13.83 3.83
CA VAL A 104 12.76 -15.14 3.28
C VAL A 104 12.67 -15.19 1.75
N ILE A 105 11.69 -14.49 1.17
CA ILE A 105 11.37 -14.57 -0.27
C ILE A 105 12.14 -13.49 -1.06
N GLY A 106 12.63 -12.43 -0.39
CA GLY A 106 13.26 -11.29 -1.05
C GLY A 106 12.24 -10.27 -1.55
N ASP A 107 12.54 -9.59 -2.66
CA ASP A 107 11.67 -8.56 -3.23
C ASP A 107 10.38 -9.18 -3.77
N VAL A 108 9.25 -8.72 -3.23
CA VAL A 108 7.91 -9.20 -3.62
C VAL A 108 7.30 -8.26 -4.64
N VAL A 109 7.37 -6.96 -4.39
CA VAL A 109 6.92 -5.95 -5.35
C VAL A 109 7.75 -4.69 -5.20
N HIS A 110 8.09 -4.09 -6.33
CA HIS A 110 8.64 -2.75 -6.41
C HIS A 110 7.98 -2.06 -7.59
N TYR A 111 7.31 -0.94 -7.34
CA TYR A 111 6.76 -0.13 -8.41
C TYR A 111 6.81 1.34 -8.02
N THR A 112 7.01 2.17 -9.03
CA THR A 112 6.97 3.62 -8.93
C THR A 112 6.07 4.16 -10.03
N GLY A 113 5.53 5.34 -9.82
CA GLY A 113 4.69 5.96 -10.83
C GLY A 113 4.10 7.26 -10.37
N TRP A 114 3.22 7.78 -11.21
CA TRP A 114 2.45 8.97 -10.92
C TRP A 114 1.03 8.80 -11.44
N LEU A 115 0.09 9.46 -10.77
CA LEU A 115 -1.30 9.56 -11.18
C LEU A 115 -1.59 11.00 -11.55
N ALA A 116 -2.30 11.17 -12.66
CA ALA A 116 -3.03 12.38 -12.96
C ALA A 116 -4.52 12.09 -12.77
N ARG A 117 -5.25 13.06 -12.24
CA ARG A 117 -6.71 12.96 -12.16
C ARG A 117 -7.27 12.96 -13.59
N ALA A 118 -8.04 11.93 -13.91
CA ALA A 118 -8.83 11.86 -15.13
C ALA A 118 -10.12 12.69 -15.02
#